data_AF-A0A2T0VKX0-F1
#
_entry.id   AF-A0A2T0VKX0-F1
#
_cell.length_a   1.000
_cell.length_b   1.000
_cell.length_c   1.000
_cell.angle_alpha   90.00
_cell.angle_beta   90.00
_cell.angle_gamma   90.00
#
_symmetry.space_group_name_H-M   'P 1'
#
loop_
_entity.id
_entity.type
_entity.pdbx_description
1 polymer ?
#
loop_
_entity_poly.entity_id
_entity_poly.type
_entity_poly.pdbx_seq_one_letter_code
_entity_poly.pdbx_strand_id
1 'polypeptide(L)'
;MNEQLLQTIKQLEIKKEPEEQTLEVANQSYTKNQLAHFIDRHDLSIAKSWKKAEIVTALTDWMEKARVDLLNSEPELLSFYSQNLVKAERSFDTYNSNLSDSDLERVLLLIDYGLAYNVDGQLWLPGETAGAVSNIEAVPEQQDEADTNQTDAPENKPEQSSQAKKRAQTPPPSVFTEETVAQKKQTRLNYLKKQAKKKKRKKRN
;
A
#
# COMPACT_ATOMS: atom_id res chain seq x y z
N MET A 1 -14.72 -18.11 17.88
CA MET A 1 -13.28 -17.84 17.68
C MET A 1 -12.83 -18.57 16.44
N ASN A 2 -12.65 -17.81 15.36
CA ASN A 2 -12.22 -18.31 14.06
C ASN A 2 -10.74 -18.69 14.13
N GLU A 3 -10.46 -19.98 14.25
CA GLU A 3 -9.10 -20.51 14.37
C GLU A 3 -8.23 -20.15 13.17
N GLN A 4 -8.81 -20.07 11.97
CA GLN A 4 -8.06 -19.75 10.76
C GLN A 4 -7.53 -18.31 10.80
N LEU A 5 -8.36 -17.34 11.21
CA LEU A 5 -7.93 -15.94 11.35
C LEU A 5 -6.82 -15.80 12.39
N LEU A 6 -6.98 -16.46 13.54
CA LEU A 6 -5.96 -16.46 14.59
C LEU A 6 -4.64 -17.07 14.10
N GLN A 7 -4.70 -18.15 13.32
CA GLN A 7 -3.50 -18.76 12.73
C GLN A 7 -2.83 -17.82 11.73
N THR A 8 -3.58 -17.08 10.93
CA THR A 8 -3.02 -16.05 10.03
C THR A 8 -2.35 -14.93 10.83
N ILE A 9 -2.99 -14.41 11.88
CA ILE A 9 -2.40 -13.37 12.75
C ILE A 9 -1.10 -13.87 13.40
N LYS A 10 -1.04 -15.15 13.82
CA LYS A 10 0.18 -15.79 14.33
C LYS A 10 1.25 -15.95 13.25
N GLN A 11 0.88 -16.27 12.02
CA GLN A 11 1.81 -16.35 10.90
C GLN A 11 2.40 -14.99 10.53
N LEU A 12 1.66 -13.90 10.77
CA LEU A 12 2.10 -12.52 10.59
C LEU A 12 2.73 -11.93 11.86
N GLU A 13 3.10 -12.75 12.84
CA GLU A 13 3.83 -12.26 14.01
C GLU A 13 5.29 -11.91 13.67
N ILE A 14 5.78 -10.80 14.21
CA ILE A 14 7.20 -10.46 14.26
C ILE A 14 7.73 -10.62 15.69
N LYS A 15 8.95 -11.13 15.82
CA LYS A 15 9.50 -11.57 17.13
C LYS A 15 9.96 -10.45 18.05
N LYS A 16 10.23 -9.28 17.50
CA LYS A 16 10.80 -8.15 18.22
C LYS A 16 10.18 -6.87 17.70
N GLU A 17 9.88 -5.97 18.62
CA GLU A 17 9.45 -4.63 18.28
C GLU A 17 10.53 -3.96 17.41
N PRO A 18 10.12 -3.28 16.33
CA PRO A 18 11.05 -2.50 15.51
C PRO A 18 11.69 -1.38 16.34
N GLU A 19 12.98 -1.11 16.11
CA GLU A 19 13.73 -0.09 16.87
C GLU A 19 13.27 1.33 16.57
N GLU A 20 12.84 1.56 15.33
CA GLU A 20 12.21 2.80 14.89
C GLU A 20 10.72 2.58 14.72
N GLN A 21 9.91 3.54 15.18
CA GLN A 21 8.45 3.50 15.04
C GLN A 21 7.99 3.93 13.64
N THR A 22 8.65 3.46 12.58
CA THR A 22 8.29 3.75 11.19
C THR A 22 7.69 2.54 10.51
N LEU A 23 6.81 2.78 9.54
CA LEU A 23 6.15 1.71 8.79
C LEU A 23 7.16 0.85 8.02
N GLU A 24 8.16 1.50 7.41
CA GLU A 24 9.17 0.81 6.62
C GLU A 24 10.02 -0.13 7.49
N VAL A 25 10.43 0.30 8.67
CA VAL A 25 11.25 -0.52 9.59
C VAL A 25 10.43 -1.68 10.15
N ALA A 26 9.14 -1.48 10.42
CA ALA A 26 8.23 -2.56 10.77
C ALA A 26 8.08 -3.59 9.63
N ASN A 27 7.90 -3.14 8.39
CA ASN A 27 7.86 -4.01 7.21
C ASN A 27 9.18 -4.75 6.98
N GLN A 28 10.31 -4.12 7.32
CA GLN A 28 11.62 -4.76 7.26
C GLN A 28 11.80 -5.89 8.27
N SER A 29 10.99 -5.95 9.34
CA SER A 29 11.00 -7.06 10.30
C SER A 29 10.35 -8.34 9.75
N TYR A 30 9.46 -8.23 8.76
CA TYR A 30 8.84 -9.40 8.14
C TYR A 30 9.82 -10.25 7.35
N THR A 31 9.58 -11.56 7.33
CA THR A 31 10.25 -12.48 6.40
C THR A 31 9.73 -12.28 4.97
N LYS A 32 10.47 -12.73 3.95
CA LYS A 32 9.99 -12.69 2.57
C LYS A 32 8.67 -13.45 2.34
N ASN A 33 8.44 -14.51 3.11
CA ASN A 33 7.21 -15.29 3.01
C ASN A 33 6.01 -14.53 3.58
N GLN A 34 6.20 -13.84 4.71
CA GLN A 34 5.19 -12.94 5.27
C GLN A 34 4.93 -11.77 4.31
N LEU A 35 5.97 -11.15 3.74
CA LEU A 35 5.78 -10.10 2.74
C LEU A 35 5.00 -10.57 1.50
N ALA A 36 5.20 -11.82 1.08
CA ALA A 36 4.45 -12.40 -0.02
C ALA A 36 2.96 -12.61 0.30
N HIS A 37 2.58 -12.75 1.58
CA HIS A 37 1.18 -12.82 2.00
C HIS A 37 0.43 -11.56 1.57
N PHE A 38 0.96 -10.37 1.88
CA PHE A 38 0.32 -9.10 1.53
C PHE A 38 0.22 -8.91 0.01
N ILE A 39 1.26 -9.32 -0.73
CA ILE A 39 1.26 -9.27 -2.20
C ILE A 39 0.11 -10.11 -2.77
N ASP A 40 -0.05 -11.32 -2.28
CA ASP A 40 -1.11 -12.23 -2.75
C ASP A 40 -2.50 -11.79 -2.30
N ARG A 41 -2.61 -11.31 -1.06
CA ARG A 41 -3.87 -10.92 -0.44
C ARG A 41 -4.51 -9.73 -1.14
N HIS A 42 -3.69 -8.78 -1.58
CA HIS A 42 -4.14 -7.53 -2.23
C HIS A 42 -3.86 -7.48 -3.74
N ASP A 43 -3.44 -8.60 -4.35
CA ASP A 43 -3.08 -8.68 -5.78
C ASP A 43 -2.14 -7.55 -6.24
N LEU A 44 -1.09 -7.30 -5.44
CA LEU A 44 -0.18 -6.20 -5.68
C LEU A 44 0.71 -6.50 -6.89
N SER A 45 0.97 -5.47 -7.71
CA SER A 45 1.92 -5.53 -8.84
C SER A 45 3.40 -5.56 -8.40
N ILE A 46 3.71 -6.27 -7.31
CA ILE A 46 5.03 -6.44 -6.72
C ILE A 46 5.48 -7.88 -6.98
N ALA A 47 6.61 -8.08 -7.65
CA ALA A 47 7.08 -9.43 -7.91
C ALA A 47 7.78 -10.02 -6.67
N LYS A 48 7.33 -11.19 -6.20
CA LYS A 48 7.94 -11.93 -5.08
C LYS A 48 9.44 -12.26 -5.26
N SER A 49 9.91 -12.25 -6.50
CA SER A 49 11.32 -12.48 -6.84
C SER A 49 12.23 -11.26 -6.59
N TRP A 50 11.66 -10.08 -6.33
CA TRP A 50 12.43 -8.86 -6.02
C TRP A 50 13.28 -9.02 -4.76
N LYS A 51 14.24 -8.11 -4.55
CA LYS A 51 14.98 -8.08 -3.29
C LYS A 51 14.02 -7.70 -2.16
N LYS A 52 14.31 -8.16 -0.94
CA LYS A 52 13.46 -7.87 0.22
C LYS A 52 13.24 -6.36 0.40
N ALA A 53 14.31 -5.58 0.33
CA ALA A 53 14.24 -4.12 0.45
C ALA A 53 13.31 -3.50 -0.61
N GLU A 54 13.41 -3.94 -1.88
CA GLU A 54 12.55 -3.45 -2.96
C GLU A 54 11.07 -3.80 -2.72
N ILE A 55 10.79 -4.99 -2.17
CA ILE A 55 9.43 -5.41 -1.79
C ILE A 55 8.93 -4.53 -0.63
N VAL A 56 9.76 -4.30 0.38
CA VAL A 56 9.41 -3.50 1.56
C VAL A 56 9.08 -2.07 1.14
N THR A 57 9.95 -1.40 0.39
CA THR A 57 9.68 -0.02 -0.06
C THR A 57 8.38 0.05 -0.88
N ALA A 58 8.17 -0.86 -1.84
CA ALA A 58 6.95 -0.86 -2.64
C ALA A 58 5.67 -1.17 -1.83
N LEU A 59 5.78 -2.03 -0.81
CA LEU A 59 4.66 -2.37 0.08
C LEU A 59 4.35 -1.21 1.02
N THR A 60 5.36 -0.56 1.60
CA THR A 60 5.23 0.64 2.43
C THR A 60 4.51 1.75 1.65
N ASP A 61 4.97 2.06 0.43
CA ASP A 61 4.34 3.08 -0.44
C ASP A 61 2.87 2.79 -0.74
N TRP A 62 2.51 1.51 -0.85
CA TRP A 62 1.12 1.08 -1.05
C TRP A 62 0.30 1.19 0.25
N MET A 63 0.82 0.67 1.37
CA MET A 63 0.16 0.70 2.68
C MET A 63 -0.11 2.14 3.14
N GLU A 64 0.81 3.07 2.92
CA GLU A 64 0.62 4.48 3.29
C GLU A 64 -0.62 5.12 2.65
N LYS A 65 -0.91 4.75 1.40
CA LYS A 65 -2.08 5.24 0.67
C LYS A 65 -3.33 4.45 1.07
N ALA A 66 -3.21 3.12 1.04
CA ALA A 66 -4.32 2.21 1.27
C ALA A 66 -4.90 2.34 2.68
N ARG A 67 -4.07 2.62 3.70
CA ARG A 67 -4.54 2.78 5.08
C ARG A 67 -5.48 3.96 5.27
N VAL A 68 -5.24 5.07 4.55
CA VAL A 68 -6.08 6.27 4.62
C VAL A 68 -7.44 5.97 3.99
N ASP A 69 -7.43 5.35 2.81
CA ASP A 69 -8.66 4.97 2.11
C ASP A 69 -9.49 3.96 2.93
N LEU A 70 -8.82 3.00 3.59
CA LEU A 70 -9.50 2.01 4.45
C LEU A 70 -10.16 2.69 5.66
N LEU A 71 -9.43 3.53 6.39
CA LEU A 71 -9.98 4.20 7.58
C LEU A 71 -11.15 5.14 7.23
N ASN A 72 -11.15 5.73 6.04
CA ASN A 72 -12.24 6.57 5.56
C ASN A 72 -13.48 5.78 5.11
N SER A 73 -13.28 4.56 4.60
CA SER A 73 -14.37 3.71 4.10
C SER A 73 -15.00 2.83 5.18
N GLU A 74 -14.27 2.52 6.26
CA GLU A 74 -14.69 1.62 7.33
C GLU A 74 -14.74 2.34 8.70
N PRO A 75 -15.85 3.06 9.02
CA PRO A 75 -15.94 3.86 10.25
C PRO A 75 -15.90 3.00 11.53
N GLU A 76 -16.40 1.76 11.48
CA GLU A 76 -16.30 0.84 12.60
C GLU A 76 -14.84 0.45 12.88
N LEU A 77 -14.05 0.24 11.83
CA LEU A 77 -12.62 -0.07 11.96
C LEU A 77 -11.85 1.12 12.51
N LEU A 78 -12.17 2.33 12.05
CA LEU A 78 -11.60 3.58 12.58
C LEU A 78 -11.91 3.76 14.07
N SER A 79 -13.16 3.53 14.48
CA SER A 79 -13.56 3.56 15.89
C SER A 79 -12.80 2.52 16.71
N PHE A 80 -12.73 1.29 16.21
CA PHE A 80 -11.99 0.20 16.86
C PHE A 80 -10.51 0.55 17.03
N TYR A 81 -9.84 1.00 15.96
CA TYR A 81 -8.44 1.42 15.96
C TYR A 81 -8.18 2.56 16.95
N SER A 82 -9.03 3.58 16.92
CA SER A 82 -8.88 4.77 17.76
C SER A 82 -9.07 4.46 19.24
N GLN A 83 -10.09 3.67 19.59
CA GLN A 83 -10.43 3.39 20.99
C GLN A 83 -9.55 2.30 21.60
N ASN A 84 -9.30 1.20 20.87
CA ASN A 84 -8.66 0.01 21.42
C ASN A 84 -7.16 -0.05 21.20
N LEU A 85 -6.60 0.81 20.34
CA LEU A 85 -5.16 0.82 20.05
C LEU A 85 -4.53 2.19 20.31
N VAL A 86 -5.09 3.26 19.75
CA VAL A 86 -4.48 4.61 19.89
C VAL A 86 -4.71 5.19 21.28
N LYS A 87 -5.95 5.16 21.78
CA LYS A 87 -6.32 5.71 23.10
C LYS A 87 -6.20 4.68 24.23
N ALA A 88 -5.75 3.47 23.94
CA ALA A 88 -5.74 2.40 24.92
C ALA A 88 -4.62 2.60 25.96
N GLU A 89 -4.99 2.42 27.23
CA GLU A 89 -4.03 2.47 28.35
C GLU A 89 -3.17 1.19 28.45
N ARG A 90 -3.56 0.12 27.76
CA ARG A 90 -2.90 -1.19 27.77
C ARG A 90 -2.70 -1.69 26.36
N SER A 91 -1.64 -2.47 26.14
CA SER A 91 -1.41 -3.15 24.87
C SER A 91 -2.53 -4.14 24.57
N PHE A 92 -2.90 -4.23 23.30
CA PHE A 92 -3.98 -5.12 22.85
C PHE A 92 -3.42 -6.53 22.62
N ASP A 93 -3.92 -7.50 23.40
CA ASP A 93 -3.54 -8.91 23.30
C ASP A 93 -4.38 -9.62 22.22
N THR A 94 -3.70 -10.04 21.15
CA THR A 94 -4.29 -10.73 20.00
C THR A 94 -4.60 -12.21 20.27
N TYR A 95 -4.03 -12.79 21.33
CA TYR A 95 -4.21 -14.20 21.70
C TYR A 95 -5.24 -14.39 22.81
N ASN A 96 -5.91 -13.31 23.22
CA ASN A 96 -7.02 -13.37 24.14
C ASN A 96 -8.15 -14.25 23.58
N SER A 97 -8.51 -15.30 24.34
CA SER A 97 -9.54 -16.27 23.98
C SER A 97 -10.96 -15.69 23.92
N ASN A 98 -11.15 -14.47 24.42
CA ASN A 98 -12.45 -13.78 24.45
C ASN A 98 -12.68 -12.88 23.22
N LEU A 99 -11.73 -12.78 22.29
CA LEU A 99 -11.92 -11.99 21.07
C LEU A 99 -13.01 -12.59 20.18
N SER A 100 -13.92 -11.72 19.74
CA SER A 100 -14.94 -12.12 18.76
C SER A 100 -14.32 -12.32 17.38
N ASP A 101 -15.02 -13.04 16.51
CA ASP A 101 -14.55 -13.27 15.14
C ASP A 101 -14.41 -11.93 14.38
N SER A 102 -15.33 -10.99 14.60
CA SER A 102 -15.23 -9.63 14.04
C SER A 102 -14.03 -8.84 14.55
N ASP A 103 -13.61 -9.04 15.81
CA ASP A 103 -12.43 -8.35 16.33
C ASP A 103 -11.17 -8.92 15.69
N LEU A 104 -11.10 -10.24 15.49
CA LEU A 104 -9.99 -10.88 14.76
C LEU A 104 -9.92 -10.42 13.30
N GLU A 105 -11.06 -10.23 12.64
CA GLU A 105 -11.12 -9.66 11.29
C GLU A 105 -10.60 -8.22 11.25
N ARG A 106 -11.02 -7.38 12.20
CA ARG A 106 -10.52 -6.01 12.34
C ARG A 106 -9.02 -6.00 12.60
N VAL A 107 -8.52 -6.83 13.51
CA VAL A 107 -7.08 -6.96 13.79
C VAL A 107 -6.32 -7.35 12.53
N LEU A 108 -6.80 -8.34 11.78
CA LEU A 108 -6.15 -8.75 10.54
C LEU A 108 -6.13 -7.63 9.50
N LEU A 109 -7.24 -6.89 9.34
CA LEU A 109 -7.29 -5.72 8.45
C LEU A 109 -6.28 -4.64 8.85
N LEU A 110 -6.12 -4.38 10.16
CA LEU A 110 -5.12 -3.42 10.62
C LEU A 110 -3.70 -3.87 10.32
N ILE A 111 -3.41 -5.16 10.40
CA ILE A 111 -2.11 -5.74 10.03
C ILE A 111 -1.87 -5.67 8.52
N ASP A 112 -2.87 -6.06 7.73
CA ASP A 112 -2.82 -6.10 6.26
C ASP A 112 -2.54 -4.73 5.63
N TYR A 113 -3.00 -3.65 6.27
CA TYR A 113 -2.83 -2.27 5.81
C TYR A 113 -1.72 -1.51 6.55
N GLY A 114 -0.92 -2.20 7.38
CA GLY A 114 0.21 -1.59 8.08
C GLY A 114 -0.19 -0.54 9.13
N LEU A 115 -1.41 -0.63 9.66
CA LEU A 115 -1.89 0.21 10.77
C LEU A 115 -1.40 -0.32 12.12
N ALA A 116 -1.26 -1.64 12.25
CA ALA A 116 -0.74 -2.31 13.43
C ALA A 116 0.12 -3.52 13.05
N TYR A 117 0.96 -3.99 13.97
CA TYR A 117 1.81 -5.17 13.79
C TYR A 117 1.65 -6.08 15.00
N ASN A 118 1.53 -7.39 14.77
CA ASN A 118 1.53 -8.36 15.86
C ASN A 118 2.98 -8.64 16.29
N VAL A 119 3.34 -8.18 17.48
CA VAL A 119 4.64 -8.40 18.11
C VAL A 119 4.45 -9.25 19.36
N ASP A 120 4.91 -10.49 19.33
CA ASP A 120 4.82 -11.43 20.47
C ASP A 120 3.40 -11.55 21.06
N GLY A 121 2.38 -11.54 20.20
CA GLY A 121 0.97 -11.61 20.57
C GLY A 121 0.33 -10.26 20.93
N GLN A 122 1.08 -9.16 20.95
CA GLN A 122 0.56 -7.82 21.24
C GLN A 122 0.57 -6.93 20.00
N LEU A 123 -0.43 -6.06 19.85
CA LEU A 123 -0.42 -5.09 18.76
C LEU A 123 0.48 -3.90 19.08
N TRP A 124 1.40 -3.66 18.16
CA TRP A 124 2.29 -2.52 18.11
C TRP A 124 1.90 -1.59 16.97
N LEU A 125 2.02 -0.28 17.18
CA LEU A 125 1.62 0.77 16.23
C LEU A 125 2.84 1.52 15.68
N PRO A 126 2.95 1.73 14.36
CA PRO A 126 3.89 2.70 13.80
C PRO A 126 3.54 4.12 14.28
N GLY A 127 4.53 4.95 14.59
CA GLY A 127 4.31 6.31 15.07
C GLY A 127 3.60 7.21 14.06
N GLU A 128 3.79 6.96 12.76
CA GLU A 128 3.18 7.73 11.68
C GLU A 128 1.68 7.45 11.48
N THR A 129 1.18 6.29 11.91
CA THR A 129 -0.25 5.93 11.74
C THR A 129 -1.14 6.64 12.74
N ALA A 130 -0.59 7.13 13.86
CA ALA A 130 -1.32 7.97 14.80
C ALA A 130 -1.75 9.32 14.17
N GLY A 131 -0.92 9.89 13.28
CA GLY A 131 -1.24 11.13 12.57
C GLY A 131 -2.29 10.97 11.46
N ALA A 132 -2.50 9.75 10.94
CA ALA A 132 -3.52 9.47 9.94
C ALA A 132 -4.94 9.68 10.49
N VAL A 133 -5.17 9.46 11.79
CA VAL A 133 -6.47 9.68 12.45
C VAL A 133 -6.75 11.16 12.67
N SER A 134 -5.74 11.96 13.01
CA SER A 134 -5.91 13.41 13.24
C SER A 134 -6.36 14.18 12.00
N ASN A 135 -6.02 13.72 10.80
CA ASN A 135 -6.53 14.30 9.56
C ASN A 135 -7.97 13.86 9.22
N ILE A 136 -8.44 12.74 9.78
CA ILE A 136 -9.79 12.20 9.54
C ILE A 136 -10.79 12.80 10.53
N GLU A 137 -10.40 13.06 11.78
CA GLU A 137 -11.21 13.83 12.73
C GLU A 137 -11.37 15.32 12.34
N ALA A 138 -10.55 15.82 11.40
CA ALA A 138 -10.60 17.19 10.89
C ALA A 138 -11.47 17.38 9.62
N VAL A 139 -12.44 16.50 9.39
CA VAL A 139 -13.49 16.75 8.38
C VAL A 139 -14.53 17.69 8.99
N PRO A 140 -14.71 18.92 8.46
CA PRO A 140 -15.72 19.83 8.97
C PRO A 140 -17.12 19.28 8.66
N GLU A 141 -18.03 19.46 9.63
CA GLU A 141 -19.46 19.20 9.49
C GLU A 141 -20.00 19.71 8.14
N GLN A 142 -20.71 18.84 7.43
CA GLN A 142 -21.55 19.25 6.30
C GLN A 142 -22.56 20.30 6.79
N GLN A 143 -22.47 21.51 6.25
CA GLN A 143 -23.63 22.39 6.10
C GLN A 143 -24.07 22.33 4.63
N ASP A 144 -25.10 21.53 4.38
CA ASP A 144 -26.05 21.80 3.30
C ASP A 144 -26.84 23.07 3.67
N GLU A 145 -26.81 24.10 2.84
CA GLU A 145 -28.00 24.57 2.11
C GLU A 145 -27.66 25.71 1.13
N ALA A 146 -28.44 25.72 0.05
CA ALA A 146 -28.31 26.51 -1.17
C ALA A 146 -28.63 28.01 -0.96
N ASP A 147 -28.15 28.89 -1.85
CA ASP A 147 -28.97 29.40 -2.96
C ASP A 147 -28.20 30.35 -3.89
N THR A 148 -28.69 30.34 -5.12
CA THR A 148 -28.41 31.07 -6.35
C THR A 148 -28.38 32.60 -6.19
N ASN A 149 -27.52 33.30 -6.95
CA ASN A 149 -28.00 34.33 -7.89
C ASN A 149 -26.90 34.88 -8.82
N GLN A 150 -27.31 35.04 -10.08
CA GLN A 150 -26.59 35.58 -11.22
C GLN A 150 -26.26 37.07 -11.04
N THR A 151 -25.29 37.61 -11.79
CA THR A 151 -25.56 38.45 -12.99
C THR A 151 -24.39 39.39 -13.33
N ASP A 152 -24.07 39.40 -14.64
CA ASP A 152 -23.45 40.43 -15.48
C ASP A 152 -21.94 40.77 -15.49
N ALA A 153 -21.38 40.53 -16.70
CA ALA A 153 -20.26 41.22 -17.33
C ALA A 153 -20.73 42.60 -17.89
N PRO A 154 -19.90 43.53 -18.45
CA PRO A 154 -18.97 43.23 -19.55
C PRO A 154 -17.71 44.14 -19.68
N GLU A 155 -16.94 43.78 -20.72
CA GLU A 155 -16.10 44.62 -21.61
C GLU A 155 -14.85 45.36 -21.07
N ASN A 156 -13.66 44.94 -21.55
CA ASN A 156 -13.00 45.60 -22.68
C ASN A 156 -11.75 44.83 -23.20
N LYS A 157 -11.70 44.66 -24.53
CA LYS A 157 -10.51 44.41 -25.38
C LYS A 157 -10.00 45.79 -25.90
N PRO A 158 -8.82 45.98 -26.56
CA PRO A 158 -8.16 45.06 -27.50
C PRO A 158 -6.59 45.07 -27.57
N GLU A 159 -6.06 44.05 -28.29
CA GLU A 159 -4.88 43.98 -29.20
C GLU A 159 -3.47 44.48 -28.72
N GLN A 160 -2.32 43.87 -29.06
CA GLN A 160 -1.79 43.40 -30.36
C GLN A 160 -0.66 42.35 -30.23
N SER A 161 -0.64 41.42 -31.19
CA SER A 161 0.49 40.89 -31.99
C SER A 161 1.91 40.76 -31.41
N SER A 162 2.50 39.54 -31.51
CA SER A 162 3.75 39.28 -32.28
C SER A 162 4.05 37.78 -32.44
N GLN A 163 4.52 37.39 -33.63
CA GLN A 163 4.74 36.02 -34.12
C GLN A 163 6.07 35.36 -33.66
N ALA A 164 5.95 34.03 -33.49
CA ALA A 164 6.86 32.95 -33.92
C ALA A 164 8.26 32.76 -33.28
N LYS A 165 8.44 31.57 -32.67
CA LYS A 165 9.55 30.64 -33.00
C LYS A 165 9.17 29.18 -32.71
N LYS A 166 9.40 28.34 -33.71
CA LYS A 166 9.06 26.90 -33.78
C LYS A 166 9.82 26.10 -32.71
N ARG A 167 9.12 25.29 -31.93
CA ARG A 167 9.71 24.20 -31.13
C ARG A 167 9.27 22.88 -31.73
N ALA A 168 10.23 22.02 -32.05
CA ALA A 168 9.99 20.69 -32.60
C ALA A 168 9.10 19.89 -31.65
N GLN A 169 7.96 19.43 -32.17
CA GLN A 169 7.06 18.51 -31.48
C GLN A 169 7.70 17.12 -31.52
N THR A 170 8.06 16.60 -30.35
CA THR A 170 8.32 15.17 -30.16
C THR A 170 6.97 14.46 -30.28
N PRO A 171 6.79 13.45 -31.15
CA PRO A 171 5.55 12.71 -31.21
C PRO A 171 5.34 11.93 -29.89
N PRO A 172 4.10 11.78 -29.42
CA PRO A 172 3.79 10.93 -28.27
C PRO A 172 4.15 9.47 -28.57
N PRO A 173 4.52 8.66 -27.56
CA PRO A 173 4.89 7.28 -27.79
C PRO A 173 3.69 6.52 -28.36
N SER A 174 3.92 5.94 -29.55
CA SER A 174 3.01 5.06 -30.25
C SER A 174 2.53 3.93 -29.33
N VAL A 175 1.23 3.67 -29.38
CA VAL A 175 0.52 2.65 -28.61
C VAL A 175 1.20 1.29 -28.83
N PHE A 176 1.64 0.64 -27.74
CA PHE A 176 2.26 -0.68 -27.77
C PHE A 176 1.26 -1.72 -28.32
N THR A 177 1.45 -2.15 -29.56
CA THR A 177 0.68 -3.25 -30.16
C THR A 177 1.12 -4.60 -29.59
N GLU A 178 0.20 -5.56 -29.45
CA GLU A 178 0.47 -6.92 -28.96
C GLU A 178 1.63 -7.62 -29.69
N GLU A 179 1.88 -7.24 -30.94
CA GLU A 179 2.98 -7.73 -31.76
C GLU A 179 4.37 -7.38 -31.18
N THR A 180 4.52 -6.19 -30.59
CA THR A 180 5.77 -5.79 -29.92
C THR A 180 5.99 -6.53 -28.60
N VAL A 181 4.92 -6.92 -27.91
CA VAL A 181 4.98 -7.76 -26.70
C VAL A 181 5.38 -9.19 -27.07
N ALA A 182 4.85 -9.74 -28.16
CA ALA A 182 5.21 -11.05 -28.68
C ALA A 182 6.69 -11.12 -29.11
N GLN A 183 7.19 -10.11 -29.83
CA GLN A 183 8.60 -10.04 -30.23
C GLN A 183 9.56 -9.91 -29.03
N LYS A 184 9.19 -9.14 -28.00
CA LYS A 184 9.97 -9.05 -26.74
C LYS A 184 9.99 -10.39 -25.99
N LYS A 185 8.86 -11.10 -25.92
CA LYS A 185 8.78 -12.44 -25.30
C LYS A 185 9.68 -13.44 -26.02
N GLN A 186 9.68 -13.46 -27.35
CA GLN A 186 10.49 -14.38 -28.15
C GLN A 186 11.99 -14.09 -28.03
N THR A 187 12.37 -12.82 -27.99
CA THR A 187 13.76 -12.38 -27.78
C THR A 187 14.28 -12.78 -26.40
N ARG A 188 13.46 -12.63 -25.36
CA ARG A 188 13.79 -13.06 -23.98
C ARG A 188 13.95 -14.57 -23.88
N LEU A 189 13.09 -15.34 -24.55
CA LEU A 189 13.18 -16.80 -24.58
C LEU A 189 14.48 -17.28 -25.25
N ASN A 190 14.86 -16.65 -26.36
CA ASN A 190 16.11 -16.96 -27.08
C ASN A 190 17.36 -16.62 -26.26
N TYR A 191 17.33 -15.52 -25.51
CA TYR A 191 18.40 -15.15 -24.58
C TYR A 191 18.56 -16.17 -23.46
N LEU A 192 17.47 -16.61 -22.83
CA LEU A 192 17.48 -17.63 -21.78
C LEU A 192 18.01 -18.99 -22.30
N LYS A 193 17.60 -19.40 -23.51
CA LYS A 193 18.14 -20.62 -24.15
C LYS A 193 19.65 -20.53 -24.39
N LYS A 194 20.17 -19.36 -24.82
CA LYS A 194 21.61 -19.13 -25.00
C LYS A 194 22.37 -19.20 -23.67
N GLN A 195 21.84 -18.60 -22.60
CA GLN A 195 22.45 -18.66 -21.26
C GLN A 195 22.47 -20.09 -20.70
N ALA A 196 21.39 -20.84 -20.87
CA ALA A 196 21.31 -22.24 -20.45
C ALA A 196 22.34 -23.13 -21.19
N LYS A 197 22.51 -22.95 -22.50
CA LYS A 197 23.55 -23.65 -23.28
C LYS A 197 24.97 -23.27 -22.84
N LYS A 198 25.22 -21.99 -22.53
CA LYS A 198 26.52 -21.51 -22.04
C LYS A 198 26.86 -22.10 -20.65
N LYS A 199 25.89 -22.18 -19.74
CA LYS A 199 26.04 -22.84 -18.44
C LYS A 199 26.29 -24.35 -18.58
N LYS A 200 25.60 -25.04 -19.49
CA LYS A 200 25.84 -26.47 -19.76
C LYS A 200 27.24 -26.76 -20.30
N ARG A 201 27.78 -25.89 -21.17
CA ARG A 201 29.16 -26.01 -21.66
C ARG A 201 30.21 -25.78 -20.57
N LYS A 202 29.99 -24.80 -19.69
CA LYS A 202 30.89 -24.53 -18.55
C LYS A 202 30.93 -25.64 -17.48
N LYS A 203 29.91 -26.50 -17.41
CA LYS A 203 29.85 -27.62 -16.45
C LYS A 203 30.48 -28.91 -17.02
N ARG A 204 30.89 -28.90 -18.29
CA ARG A 204 31.42 -30.07 -19.02
C ARG A 204 32.91 -29.96 -19.32
N ASN A 205 33.51 -28.81 -19.04
CA ASN A 205 34.96 -28.57 -18.97
C ASN A 205 35.32 -28.41 -17.50
#